data_AF-A0A368GKC2-F1
#
_entry.id   AF-A0A368GKC2-F1
#
_cell.length_a   1.000
_cell.length_b   1.000
_cell.length_c   1.000
_cell.angle_alpha   90.00
_cell.angle_beta   90.00
_cell.angle_gamma   90.00
#
_symmetry.space_group_name_H-M   'P 1'
#
loop_
_entity.id
_entity.type
_entity.pdbx_description
1 polymer ?
#
loop_
_entity_poly.entity_id
_entity_poly.type
_entity_poly.pdbx_seq_one_letter_code
_entity_poly.pdbx_strand_id
1 'polypeptide(L)'
;MFKNTRPSVGGVGMRLMQKMGWRPGEGLGPDGMGNVEPLVLDVKNDRKGLVAQDDLGGKGGSAPKSGGDLMGLFNVLTTLVS
;
A
#
# COMPACT_ATOMS: atom_id res chain seq x y z
N MET A 1 0.95 -6.36 -13.05
CA MET A 1 0.54 -6.39 -14.47
C MET A 1 0.61 -5.03 -15.16
N PHE A 2 0.38 -3.88 -14.51
CA PHE A 2 0.25 -2.56 -15.21
C PHE A 2 1.34 -1.52 -14.96
N LYS A 3 2.45 -1.84 -14.30
CA LYS A 3 3.43 -0.81 -13.89
C LYS A 3 4.39 -0.34 -15.00
N ASN A 4 4.42 -1.00 -16.16
CA ASN A 4 5.34 -0.68 -17.28
C ASN A 4 4.75 -1.17 -18.62
N THR A 5 3.56 -0.71 -18.98
CA THR A 5 3.07 -0.94 -20.34
C THR A 5 3.93 -0.12 -21.30
N ARG A 6 4.61 -0.78 -22.25
CA ARG A 6 5.30 -0.07 -23.33
C ARG A 6 4.29 0.88 -23.99
N PRO A 7 4.68 2.13 -24.32
CA PRO A 7 3.83 3.00 -25.11
C PRO A 7 3.34 2.21 -26.32
N SER A 8 2.04 2.09 -26.51
CA SER A 8 1.48 1.44 -27.69
C SER A 8 1.67 2.38 -28.89
N VAL A 9 2.91 2.46 -29.37
CA VAL A 9 3.27 3.13 -30.61
C VAL A 9 2.77 2.29 -31.78
N GLY A 10 1.48 2.41 -32.11
CA GLY A 10 0.93 1.78 -33.29
C GLY A 10 -0.59 1.69 -33.32
N GLY A 11 -1.08 1.13 -34.42
CA GLY A 11 -2.42 0.56 -34.50
C GLY A 11 -3.55 1.56 -34.72
N VAL A 12 -4.78 1.04 -34.55
CA VAL A 12 -6.01 1.75 -34.87
C VAL A 12 -6.24 2.95 -33.94
N GLY A 13 -5.98 2.78 -32.64
CA GLY A 13 -6.17 3.84 -31.64
C GLY A 13 -5.37 5.10 -31.97
N MET A 14 -4.09 4.98 -32.30
CA MET A 14 -3.28 6.14 -32.69
C MET A 14 -3.78 6.84 -33.95
N ARG A 15 -4.19 6.08 -34.97
CA ARG A 15 -4.71 6.68 -36.22
C ARG A 15 -6.00 7.47 -35.97
N LEU A 16 -6.84 7.01 -35.06
CA LEU A 16 -8.08 7.72 -34.69
C LEU A 16 -7.76 9.01 -33.94
N MET A 17 -6.81 8.98 -33.00
CA MET A 17 -6.38 10.19 -32.30
C MET A 17 -5.82 11.24 -33.28
N GLN A 18 -4.97 10.83 -34.21
CA GLN A 18 -4.45 11.71 -35.27
C GLN A 18 -5.55 12.31 -36.15
N LYS A 19 -6.59 11.53 -36.50
CA LYS A 19 -7.77 12.05 -37.23
C LYS A 19 -8.55 13.12 -36.45
N MET A 20 -8.52 13.05 -35.12
CA MET A 20 -9.14 14.04 -34.24
C MET A 20 -8.20 15.21 -33.92
N GLY A 21 -7.04 15.32 -34.59
CA GLY A 21 -6.10 16.43 -34.44
C GLY A 21 -5.01 16.22 -33.38
N TRP A 22 -5.01 15.10 -32.66
CA TRP A 22 -3.98 14.80 -31.66
C TRP A 22 -2.64 14.44 -32.32
N ARG A 23 -1.53 14.92 -31.74
CA ARG A 23 -0.17 14.69 -32.25
C ARG A 23 0.65 13.83 -31.29
N PRO A 24 1.53 12.94 -31.80
CA PRO A 24 2.41 12.15 -30.94
C PRO A 24 3.25 13.02 -30.01
N GLY A 25 3.24 12.68 -28.72
CA GLY A 25 3.97 13.42 -27.69
C GLY A 25 3.21 14.62 -27.09
N GLU A 26 2.00 14.90 -27.56
CA GLU A 26 1.14 15.95 -27.00
C GLU A 26 0.14 15.37 -25.99
N GLY A 27 -0.21 16.16 -24.98
CA GLY A 27 -1.29 15.83 -24.06
C GLY A 27 -2.66 15.86 -24.76
N LEU A 28 -3.67 15.26 -24.14
CA LEU A 28 -5.06 15.35 -24.61
C LEU A 28 -5.75 16.59 -24.02
N GLY A 29 -6.86 17.02 -24.64
CA GLY A 29 -7.67 18.14 -24.16
C GLY A 29 -7.58 19.39 -25.05
N PRO A 30 -8.35 20.45 -24.74
CA PRO A 30 -8.48 21.64 -25.60
C PRO A 30 -7.16 22.33 -25.91
N ASP A 31 -6.27 22.39 -24.90
CA ASP A 31 -4.97 23.06 -24.98
C ASP A 31 -3.79 22.06 -24.88
N GLY A 32 -4.04 20.76 -25.05
CA GLY A 32 -3.00 19.73 -24.93
C GLY A 32 -2.39 19.58 -23.53
N MET A 33 -3.08 20.04 -22.48
CA MET A 33 -2.60 20.04 -21.09
C MET A 33 -2.74 18.69 -20.36
N GLY A 34 -3.39 17.70 -20.97
CA GLY A 34 -3.53 16.37 -20.38
C GLY A 34 -2.19 15.69 -20.15
N ASN A 35 -2.11 14.80 -19.16
CA ASN A 35 -0.86 14.13 -18.82
C ASN A 35 -0.37 13.25 -19.99
N VAL A 36 0.87 13.46 -20.42
CA VAL A 36 1.49 12.70 -21.51
C VAL A 36 1.85 11.28 -21.05
N GLU A 37 2.21 11.16 -19.77
CA GLU A 37 2.59 9.87 -19.19
C GLU A 37 1.37 9.14 -18.61
N PRO A 38 1.28 7.81 -18.79
CA PRO A 38 0.23 7.03 -18.18
C PRO A 38 0.35 7.01 -16.66
N LEU A 39 -0.79 7.08 -15.97
CA LEU A 39 -0.81 6.99 -14.52
C LEU A 39 -0.41 5.58 -14.05
N VAL A 40 0.55 5.51 -13.14
CA VAL A 40 0.97 4.25 -12.52
C VAL A 40 0.11 4.01 -11.29
N LEU A 41 -0.65 2.91 -11.31
CA LEU A 41 -1.51 2.52 -10.20
C LEU A 41 -0.90 1.32 -9.46
N ASP A 42 -0.89 1.43 -8.14
CA ASP A 42 -0.61 0.29 -7.27
C ASP A 42 -1.85 -0.60 -7.19
N VAL A 43 -1.83 -1.67 -7.99
CA VAL A 43 -2.89 -2.67 -7.95
C VAL A 43 -2.75 -3.50 -6.69
N LYS A 44 -3.73 -3.37 -5.80
CA LYS A 44 -3.88 -4.20 -4.62
C LYS A 44 -4.36 -5.60 -5.02
N ASN A 45 -3.57 -6.62 -4.72
CA ASN A 45 -3.87 -8.02 -5.11
C ASN A 45 -4.31 -8.90 -3.93
N ASP A 46 -4.37 -8.37 -2.71
CA ASP A 46 -4.80 -9.10 -1.53
C ASP A 46 -6.27 -8.85 -1.20
N ARG A 47 -6.85 -9.74 -0.39
CA ARG A 47 -8.26 -9.67 0.03
C ARG A 47 -8.50 -8.79 1.26
N LYS A 48 -7.49 -8.10 1.77
CA LYS A 48 -7.66 -7.24 2.95
C LYS A 48 -8.42 -5.96 2.57
N GLY A 49 -9.14 -5.37 3.53
CA GLY A 49 -9.77 -4.07 3.34
C GLY A 49 -8.76 -2.97 3.03
N LEU A 50 -9.19 -1.91 2.34
CA LEU A 50 -8.38 -0.70 2.17
C LEU A 50 -8.17 -0.07 3.56
N VAL A 51 -6.93 0.30 3.87
CA VAL A 51 -6.58 0.91 5.17
C VAL A 51 -6.09 2.32 4.85
N ALA A 52 -6.68 3.34 5.48
CA ALA A 52 -6.18 4.70 5.36
C ALA A 52 -4.90 4.84 6.19
N GLN A 53 -3.99 5.72 5.80
CA GLN A 53 -2.74 5.92 6.53
C GLN A 53 -2.99 6.34 7.99
N ASP A 54 -4.11 7.01 8.24
CA ASP A 54 -4.57 7.43 9.57
C ASP A 54 -5.03 6.26 10.47
N ASP A 55 -5.46 5.13 9.87
CA ASP A 55 -5.94 3.95 10.61
C ASP A 55 -4.79 3.11 11.20
N LEU A 56 -3.55 3.34 10.74
CA LEU A 56 -2.35 2.64 11.23
C LEU A 56 -1.92 3.09 12.63
N GLY A 57 -2.56 4.12 13.18
CA GLY A 57 -2.26 4.77 14.46
C GLY A 57 -3.10 4.30 15.66
N GLY A 58 -3.51 3.03 15.72
CA GLY A 58 -4.34 2.47 16.80
C GLY A 58 -3.63 1.44 17.68
N LYS A 59 -2.57 1.83 18.39
CA LYS A 59 -1.99 1.13 19.57
C LYS A 59 -1.97 -0.42 19.52
N GLY A 60 -1.02 -0.96 18.76
CA GLY A 60 -0.36 -2.20 19.18
C GLY A 60 0.58 -1.89 20.34
N GLY A 61 0.23 -2.33 21.57
CA GLY A 61 1.20 -2.49 22.66
C GLY A 61 0.80 -1.90 24.01
N SER A 62 0.09 -2.69 24.83
CA SER A 62 0.45 -2.93 26.25
C SER A 62 -0.60 -3.88 26.87
N ALA A 63 -0.40 -5.19 26.71
CA ALA A 63 -1.03 -6.15 27.63
C ALA A 63 -0.27 -6.08 28.96
N PRO A 64 -0.92 -5.81 30.11
CA PRO A 64 -0.24 -5.92 31.39
C PRO A 64 0.00 -7.41 31.69
N LYS A 65 1.23 -7.87 31.50
CA LYS A 65 1.70 -9.10 32.17
C LYS A 65 2.21 -8.73 33.56
N SER A 66 1.30 -8.60 34.52
CA SER A 66 1.65 -8.66 35.96
C SER A 66 1.36 -10.07 36.46
N GLY A 67 2.35 -10.95 36.33
CA GLY A 67 2.28 -12.35 36.72
C GLY A 67 3.65 -12.86 37.16
N GLY A 68 4.14 -12.31 38.26
CA GLY A 68 5.30 -12.77 39.06
C GLY A 68 5.14 -12.10 40.43
N ASP A 69 5.18 -12.76 41.58
CA ASP A 69 5.96 -13.93 41.96
C ASP A 69 5.23 -14.77 43.01
N LEU A 70 4.80 -15.99 42.67
CA LEU A 70 4.42 -17.00 43.67
C LEU A 70 5.53 -18.05 43.89
N MET A 71 6.56 -18.06 43.04
CA MET A 71 7.67 -19.01 43.11
C MET A 71 8.70 -18.64 44.19
N GLY A 72 8.77 -17.36 44.60
CA GLY A 72 9.67 -16.91 45.65
C GLY A 72 9.22 -17.32 47.07
N LEU A 73 7.92 -17.36 47.33
CA LEU A 73 7.38 -17.76 48.63
C LEU A 73 7.58 -19.25 48.91
N PHE A 74 7.54 -20.09 47.88
CA PHE A 74 7.78 -21.53 48.03
C PHE A 74 9.23 -21.82 48.42
N ASN A 75 10.19 -21.04 47.90
CA ASN A 75 11.60 -21.20 48.23
C ASN A 75 11.96 -20.68 49.63
N VAL A 76 11.26 -19.68 50.18
CA VAL A 76 11.54 -19.21 51.56
C VAL A 76 11.03 -20.22 52.60
N LEU A 77 9.90 -20.90 52.34
CA LEU A 77 9.36 -21.91 53.25
C LEU A 77 10.21 -23.19 53.29
N THR A 78 10.84 -23.58 52.18
CA THR A 78 11.66 -24.80 52.15
C THR A 78 13.00 -24.64 52.88
N THR A 79 13.62 -23.44 52.87
CA THR A 79 14.89 -23.21 53.56
C THR A 79 14.77 -23.13 55.08
N LEU A 80 13.56 -22.88 55.62
CA LEU A 80 13.35 -22.75 57.06
C LEU A 80 13.11 -24.10 57.76
N VAL A 81 13.03 -25.20 57.01
CA VAL A 81 12.74 -26.54 57.55
C VAL A 81 13.87 -27.56 57.31
N SER A 82 15.08 -27.07 56.98
CA SER A 82 16.29 -27.89 56.86
C SER A 82 17.39 -27.47 57.83
#